data_AF-A0A3D9SWN5-F1
#
_entry.id   AF-A0A3D9SWN5-F1
#
_cell.length_a   1.000
_cell.length_b   1.000
_cell.length_c   1.000
_cell.angle_alpha   90.00
_cell.angle_beta   90.00
_cell.angle_gamma   90.00
#
_symmetry.space_group_name_H-M   'P 1'
#
loop_
_entity.id
_entity.type
_entity.pdbx_description
1 polymer ?
#
loop_
_entity_poly.entity_id
_entity_poly.type
_entity_poly.pdbx_seq_one_letter_code
_entity_poly.pdbx_strand_id
1 'polypeptide(L)'
;MKRETWTSRDGPVLTAIVDLADEGRVHVSPHDVAERTGFDLRTVELALAALASESPPFFQFTDCTGFGDDIRTIDNIRDVSGHARRTVGTWPTPEVLADRLVAGLQQAADNAEDEEEAGRLRRAGQAVSGLGRDVLVNVLGSALGGG
;
A
#
# COMPACT_ATOMS: atom_id res chain seq x y z
N MET A 1 -7.69 -19.96 20.80
CA MET A 1 -8.46 -19.03 19.95
C MET A 1 -7.46 -18.04 19.38
N LYS A 2 -7.32 -17.92 18.05
CA LYS A 2 -6.40 -16.95 17.44
C LYS A 2 -6.98 -15.55 17.64
N ARG A 3 -6.22 -14.62 18.22
CA ARG A 3 -6.61 -13.21 18.34
C ARG A 3 -6.36 -12.55 16.99
N GLU A 4 -7.36 -11.89 16.43
CA GLU A 4 -7.17 -11.02 15.26
C GLU A 4 -6.42 -9.78 15.75
N THR A 5 -5.24 -9.52 15.18
CA THR A 5 -4.37 -8.40 15.60
C THR A 5 -4.35 -7.27 14.58
N TRP A 6 -4.74 -7.55 13.34
CA TRP A 6 -4.68 -6.58 12.25
C TRP A 6 -5.55 -5.36 12.55
N THR A 7 -6.84 -5.56 12.78
CA THR A 7 -7.77 -4.45 13.02
C THR A 7 -7.49 -3.77 14.36
N SER A 8 -7.08 -4.54 15.38
CA SER A 8 -6.89 -4.01 16.73
C SER A 8 -5.54 -3.35 16.99
N ARG A 9 -4.51 -3.62 16.17
CA ARG A 9 -3.12 -3.22 16.47
C ARG A 9 -2.28 -2.94 15.22
N ASP A 10 -2.11 -3.94 14.34
CA ASP A 10 -1.11 -3.87 13.27
C ASP A 10 -1.50 -2.88 12.17
N GLY A 11 -2.79 -2.84 11.80
CA GLY A 11 -3.35 -1.90 10.83
C GLY A 11 -3.27 -0.44 11.29
N PRO A 12 -3.69 -0.09 12.53
CA PRO A 12 -3.50 1.24 13.09
C PRO A 12 -2.02 1.69 13.12
N VAL A 13 -1.10 0.79 13.49
CA VAL A 13 0.35 1.09 13.48
C VAL A 13 0.86 1.35 12.07
N LEU A 14 0.48 0.51 11.09
CA LEU A 14 0.88 0.73 9.70
C LEU A 14 0.33 2.05 9.14
N THR A 15 -0.91 2.39 9.49
CA THR A 15 -1.55 3.66 9.09
C THR A 15 -0.77 4.85 9.65
N ALA A 16 -0.43 4.83 10.94
CA ALA A 16 0.37 5.89 11.55
C ALA A 16 1.75 6.07 10.89
N ILE A 17 2.42 4.97 10.52
CA ILE A 17 3.71 5.01 9.82
C ILE A 17 3.56 5.68 8.45
N VAL A 18 2.52 5.30 7.68
CA VAL A 18 2.24 5.88 6.36
C VAL A 18 1.92 7.37 6.48
N ASP A 19 1.06 7.75 7.42
CA ASP A 19 0.68 9.15 7.64
C ASP A 19 1.90 10.02 7.97
N LEU A 20 2.74 9.57 8.91
CA LEU A 20 3.97 10.28 9.28
C LEU A 20 4.93 10.42 8.10
N ALA A 21 5.08 9.37 7.29
CA ALA A 21 5.91 9.43 6.09
C ALA A 21 5.36 10.40 5.04
N ASP A 22 4.04 10.43 4.84
CA ASP A 22 3.38 11.32 3.88
C ASP A 22 3.35 12.78 4.37
N GLU A 23 3.48 13.02 5.67
CA GLU A 23 3.79 14.33 6.28
C GLU A 23 5.26 14.78 6.03
N GLY A 24 6.06 13.97 5.34
CA GLY A 24 7.44 14.29 4.97
C GLY A 24 8.50 13.79 5.95
N ARG A 25 8.14 12.96 6.93
CA ARG A 25 9.12 12.35 7.85
C ARG A 25 9.91 11.27 7.11
N VAL A 26 11.22 11.49 6.95
CA VAL A 26 12.13 10.51 6.34
C VAL A 26 12.46 9.37 7.30
N HIS A 27 12.44 9.66 8.60
CA HIS A 27 12.69 8.71 9.68
C HIS A 27 11.55 8.78 10.68
N VAL A 28 10.97 7.62 11.00
CA VAL A 28 9.90 7.46 11.98
C VAL A 28 10.40 6.53 13.07
N SER A 29 10.33 6.97 14.32
CA SER A 29 10.66 6.13 15.47
C SER A 29 9.42 5.43 16.04
N PRO A 30 9.56 4.30 16.75
CA PRO A 30 8.48 3.70 17.54
C PRO A 30 7.79 4.68 18.49
N HIS A 31 8.52 5.66 19.00
CA HIS A 31 7.97 6.70 19.88
C HIS A 31 7.02 7.63 19.13
N ASP A 32 7.36 8.05 17.91
CA ASP A 32 6.44 8.84 17.05
C ASP A 32 5.15 8.06 16.78
N VAL A 33 5.27 6.76 16.54
CA VAL A 33 4.12 5.86 16.27
C VAL A 33 3.27 5.67 17.54
N ALA A 34 3.91 5.46 18.70
CA ALA A 34 3.22 5.36 19.98
C ALA A 34 2.44 6.65 20.30
N GLU A 35 3.04 7.81 20.08
CA GLU A 35 2.38 9.10 20.25
C GLU A 35 1.18 9.25 19.30
N ARG A 36 1.34 8.90 18.01
CA ARG A 36 0.28 8.99 17.01
C ARG A 36 -0.91 8.05 17.29
N THR A 37 -0.64 6.84 17.76
CA THR A 37 -1.65 5.78 17.97
C THR A 37 -2.24 5.78 19.38
N GLY A 38 -1.53 6.36 20.35
CA GLY A 38 -1.85 6.24 21.77
C GLY A 38 -1.51 4.86 22.37
N PHE A 39 -0.82 3.99 21.63
CA PHE A 39 -0.36 2.70 22.14
C PHE A 39 0.90 2.86 22.99
N ASP A 40 1.10 1.92 23.92
CA ASP A 40 2.39 1.80 24.59
C ASP A 40 3.46 1.30 23.62
N LEU A 41 4.73 1.61 23.94
CA LEU A 41 5.87 1.27 23.10
C LEU A 41 5.98 -0.25 22.85
N ARG A 42 5.65 -1.08 23.84
CA ARG A 42 5.73 -2.54 23.71
C ARG A 42 4.72 -3.06 22.69
N THR A 43 3.53 -2.48 22.66
CA THR A 43 2.46 -2.80 21.71
C THR A 43 2.87 -2.38 20.30
N VAL A 44 3.50 -1.22 20.15
CA VAL A 44 4.06 -0.76 18.89
C VAL A 44 5.15 -1.71 18.39
N GLU A 45 6.14 -2.06 19.21
CA GLU A 45 7.22 -2.98 18.83
C GLU A 45 6.72 -4.36 18.40
N LEU A 46 5.71 -4.90 19.10
CA LEU A 46 5.07 -6.15 18.68
C LEU A 46 4.37 -6.05 17.31
N ALA A 47 3.79 -4.90 17.00
CA ALA A 47 3.18 -4.65 15.71
C ALA A 47 4.25 -4.45 14.62
N LEU A 48 5.28 -3.66 14.91
CA LEU A 48 6.42 -3.45 14.01
C LEU A 48 7.11 -4.77 13.67
N ALA A 49 7.34 -5.63 14.65
CA ALA A 49 7.93 -6.95 14.45
C ALA A 49 7.08 -7.82 13.51
N ALA A 50 5.75 -7.79 13.64
CA ALA A 50 4.83 -8.50 12.76
C ALA A 50 4.86 -7.93 11.33
N LEU A 51 4.70 -6.60 11.19
CA LEU A 51 4.71 -5.90 9.91
C LEU A 51 6.06 -6.02 9.17
N ALA A 52 7.17 -6.04 9.90
CA ALA A 52 8.51 -6.21 9.36
C ALA A 52 8.78 -7.61 8.75
N SER A 53 7.88 -8.58 8.98
CA SER A 53 7.99 -9.92 8.42
C SER A 53 7.25 -10.11 7.09
N GLU A 54 6.51 -9.09 6.64
CA GLU A 54 5.72 -9.15 5.43
C GLU A 54 6.57 -9.14 4.15
N SER A 55 6.05 -9.81 3.12
CA SER A 55 6.66 -9.88 1.80
C SER A 55 5.58 -9.65 0.74
N PRO A 56 5.65 -8.57 -0.06
CA PRO A 56 6.70 -7.56 -0.09
C PRO A 56 6.74 -6.67 1.17
N PRO A 57 7.89 -6.05 1.50
CA PRO A 57 8.03 -5.27 2.73
C PRO A 57 7.18 -4.01 2.71
N PHE A 58 6.59 -3.67 3.86
CA PHE A 58 5.89 -2.40 4.07
C PHE A 58 6.81 -1.20 4.21
N PHE A 59 8.00 -1.41 4.77
CA PHE A 59 8.99 -0.36 5.04
C PHE A 59 10.37 -1.01 5.25
N GLN A 60 11.42 -0.21 5.15
CA GLN A 60 12.75 -0.56 5.66
C GLN A 60 12.89 -0.11 7.10
N PHE A 61 13.80 -0.75 7.84
CA PHE A 61 14.02 -0.41 9.23
C PHE A 61 15.43 -0.75 9.71
N THR A 62 15.81 -0.19 10.86
CA THR A 62 16.99 -0.62 11.63
C THR A 62 16.57 -1.60 12.73
N ASP A 63 17.15 -2.79 12.68
CA ASP A 63 16.99 -3.82 13.72
C ASP A 63 17.97 -3.54 14.87
N CYS A 64 17.43 -3.37 16.08
CA CYS A 64 18.17 -3.07 17.29
C CYS A 64 18.01 -4.19 18.35
N THR A 65 17.58 -5.38 17.93
CA THR A 65 17.31 -6.50 18.84
C THR A 65 18.57 -6.88 19.63
N GLY A 66 18.49 -6.75 20.95
CA GLY A 66 19.57 -7.05 21.88
C GLY A 66 19.68 -8.54 22.20
N PHE A 67 20.83 -8.93 22.75
CA PHE A 67 20.99 -10.28 23.30
C PHE A 67 20.11 -10.45 24.53
N GLY A 68 19.15 -11.37 24.47
CA GLY A 68 18.19 -11.63 25.56
C GLY A 68 16.82 -10.99 25.36
N ASP A 69 16.62 -10.22 24.29
CA ASP A 69 15.29 -9.70 23.94
C ASP A 69 14.35 -10.84 23.56
N ASP A 70 13.10 -10.74 24.03
CA ASP A 70 12.05 -11.72 23.76
C ASP A 70 11.25 -11.42 22.49
N ILE A 71 11.48 -10.24 21.89
CA ILE A 71 10.88 -9.80 20.64
C ILE A 71 11.93 -9.08 19.79
N ARG A 72 11.63 -8.92 18.50
CA ARG A 72 12.39 -8.02 17.63
C ARG A 72 12.12 -6.56 18.04
N THR A 73 13.20 -5.78 18.19
CA THR A 73 13.13 -4.36 18.52
C THR A 73 13.57 -3.54 17.30
N ILE A 74 12.75 -2.57 16.87
CA ILE A 74 12.94 -1.77 15.65
C ILE A 74 13.04 -0.30 16.03
N ASP A 75 14.05 0.45 15.57
CA ASP A 75 14.19 1.88 15.93
C ASP A 75 13.86 2.83 14.76
N ASN A 76 14.57 2.73 13.66
CA ASN A 76 14.45 3.71 12.56
C ASN A 76 13.64 3.13 11.40
N ILE A 77 12.36 3.47 11.30
CA ILE A 77 11.48 3.09 10.19
C ILE A 77 11.63 4.12 9.06
N ARG A 78 11.80 3.63 7.83
CA ARG A 78 12.11 4.44 6.64
C ARG A 78 11.66 3.75 5.36
N ASP A 79 11.71 4.47 4.25
CA ASP A 79 11.42 3.93 2.92
C ASP A 79 10.07 3.19 2.86
N VAL A 80 9.00 3.82 3.38
CA VAL A 80 7.63 3.28 3.37
C VAL A 80 7.22 2.97 1.93
N SER A 81 6.79 1.74 1.67
CA SER A 81 6.59 1.23 0.32
C SER A 81 5.22 1.59 -0.25
N GLY A 82 5.06 1.49 -1.57
CA GLY A 82 3.75 1.59 -2.21
C GLY A 82 2.80 0.46 -1.78
N HIS A 83 3.33 -0.69 -1.34
CA HIS A 83 2.51 -1.77 -0.77
C HIS A 83 1.86 -1.35 0.53
N ALA A 84 2.59 -0.68 1.43
CA ALA A 84 2.02 -0.12 2.66
C ALA A 84 0.92 0.89 2.36
N ARG A 85 1.19 1.84 1.46
CA ARG A 85 0.21 2.89 1.09
C ARG A 85 -1.07 2.33 0.46
N ARG A 86 -0.97 1.30 -0.38
CA ARG A 86 -2.16 0.61 -0.92
C ARG A 86 -2.91 -0.15 0.16
N THR A 87 -2.18 -0.77 1.08
CA THR A 87 -2.78 -1.57 2.16
C THR A 87 -3.59 -0.71 3.13
N VAL A 88 -3.14 0.51 3.41
CA VAL A 88 -3.89 1.47 4.24
C VAL A 88 -4.85 2.36 3.44
N GLY A 89 -4.85 2.25 2.11
CA GLY A 89 -5.80 2.93 1.23
C GLY A 89 -5.40 4.32 0.74
N THR A 90 -4.22 4.83 1.11
CA THR A 90 -3.74 6.14 0.65
C THR A 90 -3.38 6.15 -0.83
N TRP A 91 -2.92 5.02 -1.37
CA TRP A 91 -2.68 4.84 -2.81
C TRP A 91 -3.74 3.96 -3.45
N PRO A 92 -4.16 4.25 -4.70
CA PRO A 92 -5.10 3.39 -5.40
C PRO A 92 -4.51 2.01 -5.65
N THR A 93 -5.35 0.99 -5.59
CA THR A 93 -4.97 -0.36 -6.01
C THR A 93 -4.92 -0.45 -7.54
N PRO A 94 -4.19 -1.41 -8.12
CA PRO A 94 -4.17 -1.61 -9.56
C PRO A 94 -5.57 -1.82 -10.15
N GLU A 95 -6.49 -2.41 -9.40
CA GLU A 95 -7.87 -2.64 -9.85
C GLU A 95 -8.68 -1.36 -9.86
N VAL A 96 -8.53 -0.50 -8.84
CA VAL A 96 -9.14 0.83 -8.88
C VAL A 96 -8.61 1.65 -10.06
N LEU A 97 -7.32 1.50 -10.40
CA LEU A 97 -6.75 2.15 -11.59
C LEU A 97 -7.28 1.55 -12.89
N ALA A 98 -7.47 0.24 -12.95
CA ALA A 98 -8.07 -0.47 -14.08
C ALA A 98 -9.49 0.04 -14.35
N ASP A 99 -10.32 0.09 -13.31
CA ASP A 99 -11.70 0.53 -13.39
C ASP A 99 -11.77 1.98 -13.86
N ARG A 100 -10.90 2.86 -13.34
CA ARG A 100 -10.78 4.25 -13.78
C ARG A 100 -10.37 4.35 -15.25
N LEU A 101 -9.44 3.50 -15.72
CA LEU A 101 -9.02 3.49 -17.12
C LEU A 101 -10.15 3.04 -18.04
N VAL A 102 -10.86 1.98 -17.69
CA VAL A 102 -12.03 1.49 -18.46
C VAL A 102 -13.11 2.57 -18.52
N ALA A 103 -13.43 3.21 -17.38
CA ALA A 103 -14.39 4.29 -17.33
C ALA A 103 -13.98 5.50 -18.20
N GLY A 104 -12.70 5.88 -18.18
CA GLY A 104 -12.19 6.96 -19.02
C GLY A 104 -12.28 6.63 -20.52
N LEU A 105 -11.99 5.39 -20.91
CA LEU A 105 -12.12 4.95 -22.31
C LEU A 105 -13.58 4.94 -22.78
N GLN A 106 -14.51 4.53 -21.91
CA GLN A 106 -15.95 4.59 -22.21
C GLN A 106 -16.43 6.03 -22.36
N GLN A 107 -16.06 6.91 -21.43
CA GLN A 107 -16.41 8.33 -21.50
C GLN A 107 -15.83 9.02 -22.75
N ALA A 108 -14.60 8.69 -23.14
CA ALA A 108 -14.01 9.21 -24.37
C ALA A 108 -14.77 8.71 -25.61
N ALA A 109 -15.19 7.44 -25.62
CA ALA A 109 -15.98 6.90 -26.72
C ALA A 109 -17.37 7.56 -26.84
N ASP A 110 -18.01 7.88 -25.72
CA ASP A 110 -19.32 8.53 -25.69
C ASP A 110 -19.26 9.99 -26.18
N ASN A 111 -18.09 10.62 -26.10
CA ASN A 111 -17.86 12.00 -26.55
C ASN A 111 -17.19 12.09 -27.93
N ALA A 112 -16.87 10.97 -28.58
CA ALA A 112 -16.19 10.98 -29.86
C ALA A 112 -17.12 11.49 -30.97
N GLU A 113 -16.58 12.34 -31.85
CA GLU A 113 -17.34 12.93 -32.97
C GLU A 113 -17.55 11.95 -34.13
N ASP A 114 -16.69 10.93 -34.23
CA ASP A 114 -16.74 9.88 -35.25
C ASP A 114 -16.91 8.48 -34.63
N GLU A 115 -17.72 7.65 -35.28
CA GLU A 115 -18.06 6.29 -34.82
C GLU A 115 -16.86 5.34 -34.94
N GLU A 116 -15.92 5.58 -35.87
CA GLU A 116 -14.69 4.78 -35.94
C GLU A 116 -13.83 4.97 -34.68
N GLU A 117 -13.65 6.22 -34.25
CA GLU A 117 -12.95 6.58 -33.02
C GLU A 117 -13.67 6.04 -31.78
N ALA A 118 -14.99 6.24 -31.68
CA ALA A 118 -15.80 5.68 -30.61
C ALA A 118 -15.63 4.14 -30.52
N GLY A 119 -15.71 3.46 -31.66
CA GLY A 119 -15.53 2.02 -31.76
C GLY A 119 -14.13 1.54 -31.38
N ARG A 120 -13.07 2.32 -31.65
CA ARG A 120 -11.70 2.01 -31.21
C ARG A 120 -11.56 2.12 -29.69
N LEU A 121 -12.10 3.17 -29.10
CA LEU A 121 -12.04 3.42 -27.65
C LEU A 121 -12.82 2.36 -26.85
N ARG A 122 -14.02 1.97 -27.30
CA ARG A 122 -14.80 0.87 -26.69
C ARG A 122 -14.04 -0.45 -26.74
N ARG A 123 -13.42 -0.78 -27.88
CA ARG A 123 -12.60 -2.00 -28.03
C ARG A 123 -11.38 -2.00 -27.11
N ALA A 124 -10.73 -0.85 -26.93
CA ALA A 124 -9.63 -0.71 -25.98
C ALA A 124 -10.11 -0.97 -24.54
N GLY A 125 -11.24 -0.39 -24.13
CA GLY A 125 -11.82 -0.63 -22.79
C GLY A 125 -12.19 -2.09 -22.55
N GLN A 126 -12.79 -2.75 -23.55
CA GLN A 126 -13.11 -4.19 -23.49
C GLN A 126 -11.86 -5.05 -23.41
N ALA A 127 -10.79 -4.70 -24.13
CA ALA A 127 -9.52 -5.42 -24.06
C ALA A 127 -8.92 -5.33 -22.65
N VAL A 128 -8.92 -4.15 -22.03
CA VAL A 128 -8.45 -3.95 -20.65
C VAL A 128 -9.31 -4.74 -19.66
N SER A 129 -10.64 -4.70 -19.81
CA SER A 129 -11.55 -5.46 -18.94
C SER A 129 -11.48 -6.98 -19.14
N GLY A 130 -11.08 -7.44 -20.33
CA GLY A 130 -10.96 -8.86 -20.68
C GLY A 130 -9.64 -9.50 -20.25
N LEU A 131 -8.63 -8.70 -19.90
CA LEU A 131 -7.42 -9.19 -19.24
C LEU A 131 -7.79 -9.60 -17.80
N GLY A 132 -7.44 -10.82 -17.41
CA GLY A 132 -7.67 -11.29 -16.05
C GLY A 132 -7.02 -10.35 -15.02
N ARG A 133 -7.67 -10.22 -13.86
CA ARG A 133 -7.26 -9.32 -12.75
C ARG A 133 -5.76 -9.41 -12.45
N ASP A 134 -5.20 -10.62 -12.44
CA ASP A 134 -3.79 -10.87 -12.14
C ASP A 134 -2.83 -10.37 -13.22
N VAL A 135 -3.22 -10.42 -14.49
CA VAL A 135 -2.40 -9.93 -15.62
C VAL A 135 -2.32 -8.41 -15.60
N LEU A 136 -3.45 -7.75 -15.31
CA LEU A 136 -3.50 -6.29 -15.24
C LEU A 136 -2.72 -5.76 -14.03
N VAL A 137 -2.85 -6.42 -12.88
CA VAL A 137 -2.08 -6.10 -11.66
C VAL A 137 -0.58 -6.21 -11.93
N ASN A 138 -0.13 -7.23 -12.67
CA ASN A 138 1.29 -7.39 -12.99
C ASN A 138 1.80 -6.30 -13.95
N VAL A 139 1.06 -5.97 -15.01
CA VAL A 139 1.48 -4.94 -15.98
C VAL A 139 1.50 -3.54 -15.34
N LEU A 140 0.45 -3.18 -14.59
CA LEU A 140 0.39 -1.90 -13.89
C LEU A 140 1.38 -1.84 -12.71
N GLY A 141 1.57 -2.95 -11.98
CA GLY A 141 2.56 -3.06 -10.92
C GLY A 141 3.98 -2.84 -11.43
N SER A 142 4.32 -3.38 -12.60
CA SER A 142 5.60 -3.12 -13.27
C SER A 142 5.74 -1.67 -13.75
N ALA A 143 4.66 -1.05 -14.26
CA ALA A 143 4.69 0.35 -14.70
C ALA A 143 4.81 1.36 -13.55
N LEU A 144 4.31 1.02 -12.36
CA LEU A 144 4.38 1.88 -11.16
C LEU A 144 5.62 1.62 -10.30
N GLY A 145 6.29 0.47 -10.45
CA GLY A 145 7.49 0.09 -9.70
C GLY A 145 8.81 0.23 -10.46
N GLY A 146 8.77 0.51 -11.77
CA GLY A 146 9.93 0.69 -12.62
C GLY A 146 9.98 2.09 -13.23
N GLY A 147 10.63 3.02 -12.53
CA GLY A 147 10.99 4.37 -12.96
C GLY A 147 12.12 4.89 -12.08
#